data_AF-A0A511JD34-F1
#
_entry.id   AF-A0A511JD34-F1
#
_cell.length_a   1.000
_cell.length_b   1.000
_cell.length_c   1.000
_cell.angle_alpha   90.00
_cell.angle_beta   90.00
_cell.angle_gamma   90.00
#
_symmetry.space_group_name_H-M   'P 1'
#
loop_
_entity.id
_entity.type
_entity.pdbx_description
1 polymer ?
#
loop_
_entity_poly.entity_id
_entity_poly.type
_entity_poly.pdbx_seq_one_letter_code
_entity_poly.pdbx_strand_id
1 'polypeptide(L)'
;MTSTTVRRLVGAAMLALVVVLAPMPAGAADDVSWSIRPQDPADAVIAVRAEPAARVEYGLVVVNEGDGPLELEVTTSDTRVDADGALEVTDTRTAAGAWVSVPSTGISIEAGEQRTIPVVVVVPPEAAPGEYVAAVVTAAPAAPGVVAVERRLALRVLVTVAEPGSGSAVPLVAGAGLVVGLVLAAVLVGRTIRSRGRSGVLDETGTIPHGEPM
;
A
#
# COMPACT_ATOMS: atom_id res chain seq x y z
N MET A 1 55.48 -59.70 47.34
CA MET A 1 55.09 -58.71 48.36
C MET A 1 54.64 -57.44 47.63
N THR A 2 53.41 -57.35 47.09
CA THR A 2 52.14 -56.98 47.76
C THR A 2 52.24 -55.81 48.75
N SER A 3 51.80 -54.60 48.34
CA SER A 3 50.99 -53.63 49.12
C SER A 3 50.95 -52.27 48.37
N THR A 4 49.87 -51.90 47.67
CA THR A 4 48.70 -51.07 48.11
C THR A 4 48.93 -49.54 48.09
N THR A 5 48.41 -48.92 47.02
CA THR A 5 47.58 -47.69 46.95
C THR A 5 47.97 -46.43 47.73
N VAL A 6 48.28 -45.33 47.02
CA VAL A 6 47.83 -43.98 47.42
C VAL A 6 47.40 -43.14 46.19
N ARG A 7 46.21 -42.59 46.36
CA ARG A 7 45.35 -41.74 45.52
C ARG A 7 45.84 -40.27 45.50
N ARG A 8 45.45 -39.50 44.46
CA ARG A 8 45.49 -38.01 44.30
C ARG A 8 46.66 -37.52 43.41
N LEU A 9 46.54 -36.62 42.43
CA LEU A 9 45.55 -35.55 42.18
C LEU A 9 45.20 -35.45 40.68
N VAL A 10 43.91 -35.26 40.42
CA VAL A 10 43.36 -34.63 39.21
C VAL A 10 43.29 -33.13 39.49
N GLY A 11 43.87 -32.28 38.64
CA GLY A 11 43.73 -30.82 38.66
C GLY A 11 43.77 -30.30 37.23
N ALA A 12 42.63 -30.12 36.59
CA ALA A 12 41.83 -28.89 36.57
C ALA A 12 42.40 -27.82 35.62
N ALA A 13 42.06 -27.94 34.34
CA ALA A 13 42.11 -26.85 33.37
C ALA A 13 40.94 -27.01 32.37
N MET A 14 39.70 -26.86 32.87
CA MET A 14 38.57 -26.56 31.99
C MET A 14 38.43 -25.04 31.93
N LEU A 15 38.88 -24.46 30.83
CA LEU A 15 38.58 -23.08 30.45
C LEU A 15 37.07 -23.00 30.16
N ALA A 16 36.33 -22.28 31.01
CA ALA A 16 34.93 -21.96 30.76
C ALA A 16 34.85 -20.93 29.63
N LEU A 17 34.50 -21.38 28.42
CA LEU A 17 34.08 -20.50 27.34
C LEU A 17 32.64 -20.06 27.62
N VAL A 18 32.50 -18.95 28.34
CA VAL A 18 31.20 -18.26 28.47
C VAL A 18 30.94 -17.53 27.16
N VAL A 19 30.22 -18.19 26.25
CA VAL A 19 29.63 -17.52 25.09
C VAL A 19 28.52 -16.62 25.64
N VAL A 20 28.79 -15.33 25.75
CA VAL A 20 27.76 -14.32 25.99
C VAL A 20 26.90 -14.29 24.73
N LEU A 21 25.76 -14.99 24.75
CA LEU A 21 24.67 -14.72 23.82
C LEU A 21 24.14 -13.33 24.15
N ALA A 22 24.72 -12.30 23.52
CA ALA A 22 24.08 -11.01 23.45
C ALA A 22 22.73 -11.21 22.73
N PRO A 23 21.60 -10.73 23.26
CA PRO A 23 20.35 -10.72 22.51
C PRO A 23 20.61 -9.89 21.25
N MET A 24 20.62 -10.55 20.09
CA MET A 24 20.58 -9.84 18.82
C MET A 24 19.26 -9.04 18.82
N PRO A 25 19.28 -7.74 18.51
CA PRO A 25 18.05 -7.03 18.26
C PRO A 25 17.36 -7.77 17.12
N ALA A 26 16.21 -8.38 17.41
CA ALA A 26 15.29 -8.78 16.38
C ALA A 26 14.88 -7.47 15.70
N GLY A 27 15.44 -7.21 14.51
CA GLY A 27 14.97 -6.11 13.68
C GLY A 27 13.47 -6.31 13.52
N ALA A 28 12.68 -5.34 13.96
CA ALA A 28 11.28 -5.30 13.59
C ALA A 28 11.28 -5.36 12.06
N ALA A 29 10.72 -6.44 11.50
CA ALA A 29 10.42 -6.43 10.09
C ALA A 29 9.47 -5.24 9.91
N ASP A 30 9.90 -4.22 9.18
CA ASP A 30 9.02 -3.12 8.81
C ASP A 30 7.79 -3.76 8.16
N ASP A 31 6.65 -3.70 8.85
CA ASP A 31 5.45 -4.38 8.39
C ASP A 31 4.88 -3.51 7.27
N VAL A 32 5.23 -3.87 6.04
CA VAL A 32 4.80 -3.17 4.84
C VAL A 32 3.28 -3.32 4.72
N SER A 33 2.55 -2.22 4.93
CA SER A 33 1.09 -2.16 4.85
C SER A 33 0.66 -1.07 3.88
N TRP A 34 -0.18 -1.43 2.91
CA TRP A 34 -0.75 -0.49 1.96
C TRP A 34 -2.08 -1.02 1.43
N SER A 35 -2.88 -0.11 0.89
CA SER A 35 -4.12 -0.44 0.21
C SER A 35 -4.15 0.19 -1.18
N ILE A 36 -4.97 -0.40 -2.05
CA ILE A 36 -5.23 0.10 -3.39
C ILE A 36 -6.74 0.12 -3.67
N ARG A 37 -7.20 1.13 -4.41
CA ARG A 37 -8.60 1.25 -4.83
C ARG A 37 -8.74 2.11 -6.10
N PRO A 38 -9.86 2.04 -6.82
CA PRO A 38 -10.18 3.04 -7.82
C PRO A 38 -10.26 4.45 -7.20
N GLN A 39 -10.03 5.47 -8.02
CA GLN A 39 -10.12 6.87 -7.60
C GLN A 39 -11.51 7.21 -7.05
N ASP A 40 -12.56 6.74 -7.74
CA ASP A 40 -13.92 6.78 -7.20
C ASP A 40 -14.08 5.68 -6.14
N PRO A 41 -14.29 6.03 -4.86
CA PRO A 41 -14.43 5.05 -3.79
C PRO A 41 -15.73 4.23 -3.86
N ALA A 42 -16.69 4.60 -4.72
CA ALA A 42 -17.89 3.80 -4.96
C ALA A 42 -17.61 2.56 -5.83
N ASP A 43 -16.50 2.58 -6.58
CA ASP A 43 -16.11 1.50 -7.49
C ASP A 43 -15.27 0.43 -6.77
N ALA A 44 -15.59 -0.84 -7.02
CA ALA A 44 -14.78 -1.96 -6.57
C ALA A 44 -13.65 -2.35 -7.55
N VAL A 45 -13.78 -1.94 -8.81
CA VAL A 45 -12.88 -2.27 -9.93
C VAL A 45 -12.78 -1.07 -10.87
N ILE A 46 -11.76 -1.01 -11.72
CA ILE A 46 -11.74 -0.06 -12.84
C ILE A 46 -12.62 -0.64 -13.96
N ALA A 47 -13.83 -0.09 -14.14
CA ALA A 47 -14.78 -0.53 -15.16
C ALA A 47 -14.75 0.41 -16.37
N VAL A 48 -14.21 -0.06 -17.50
CA VAL A 48 -14.09 0.70 -18.74
C VAL A 48 -15.14 0.23 -19.73
N ARG A 49 -16.02 1.13 -20.19
CA ARG A 49 -16.85 0.90 -21.37
C ARG A 49 -16.32 1.75 -22.51
N ALA A 50 -16.00 1.10 -23.62
CA ALA A 50 -15.26 1.72 -24.71
C ALA A 50 -15.66 1.13 -26.07
N GLU A 51 -15.57 1.95 -27.11
CA GLU A 51 -15.57 1.49 -28.50
C GLU A 51 -14.15 1.07 -28.90
N PRO A 52 -13.97 0.28 -29.98
CA PRO A 52 -12.65 0.06 -30.56
C PRO A 52 -11.91 1.37 -30.85
N ALA A 53 -10.58 1.37 -30.70
CA ALA A 53 -9.71 2.56 -30.79
C ALA A 53 -9.89 3.63 -29.69
N ALA A 54 -10.80 3.45 -28.73
CA ALA A 54 -10.97 4.42 -27.65
C ALA A 54 -9.77 4.42 -26.69
N ARG A 55 -9.49 5.60 -26.14
CA ARG A 55 -8.54 5.82 -25.05
C ARG A 55 -9.29 6.38 -23.86
N VAL A 56 -9.17 5.73 -22.71
CA VAL A 56 -9.82 6.15 -21.47
C VAL A 56 -8.79 6.16 -20.33
N GLU A 57 -8.88 7.14 -19.44
CA GLU A 57 -7.99 7.29 -18.29
C GLU A 57 -8.77 7.18 -16.99
N TYR A 58 -8.21 6.45 -16.03
CA TYR A 58 -8.72 6.25 -14.68
C TYR A 58 -7.60 6.51 -13.66
N GLY A 59 -7.96 6.62 -12.39
CA GLY A 59 -7.00 6.72 -11.29
C GLY A 59 -7.01 5.48 -10.41
N LEU A 60 -5.82 4.99 -10.06
CA LEU A 60 -5.56 4.04 -8.98
C LEU A 60 -5.06 4.82 -7.77
N VAL A 61 -5.80 4.81 -6.67
CA VAL A 61 -5.33 5.40 -5.41
C VAL A 61 -4.58 4.33 -4.62
N VAL A 62 -3.36 4.65 -4.24
CA VAL A 62 -2.50 3.84 -3.37
C VAL A 62 -2.30 4.60 -2.07
N VAL A 63 -2.55 3.95 -0.94
CA VAL A 63 -2.38 4.55 0.40
C VAL A 63 -1.33 3.76 1.15
N ASN A 64 -0.30 4.46 1.64
CA ASN A 64 0.66 3.88 2.57
C ASN A 64 0.05 3.91 3.98
N GLU A 65 -0.27 2.74 4.50
CA GLU A 65 -0.88 2.57 5.81
C GLU A 65 0.15 2.22 6.90
N GLY A 66 1.42 2.11 6.49
CA GLY A 66 2.55 1.87 7.39
C GLY A 66 3.13 3.14 8.00
N ASP A 67 4.08 2.93 8.92
CA ASP A 67 4.76 3.99 9.67
C ASP A 67 6.09 4.45 9.04
N GLY A 68 6.47 3.89 7.88
CA GLY A 68 7.70 4.21 7.14
C GLY A 68 7.45 4.50 5.66
N PRO A 69 8.46 5.02 4.93
CA PRO A 69 8.35 5.24 3.49
C PRO A 69 8.14 3.92 2.76
N LEU A 70 7.25 3.93 1.77
CA LEU A 70 6.83 2.78 0.99
C LEU A 70 7.29 2.91 -0.45
N GLU A 71 8.13 1.98 -0.88
CA GLU A 71 8.52 1.81 -2.28
C GLU A 71 7.70 0.68 -2.90
N LEU A 72 7.05 0.97 -4.04
CA LEU A 72 6.27 -0.01 -4.79
C LEU A 72 6.64 -0.03 -6.27
N GLU A 73 6.65 -1.22 -6.85
CA GLU A 73 6.54 -1.39 -8.30
C GLU A 73 5.07 -1.43 -8.71
N VAL A 74 4.71 -0.77 -9.82
CA VAL A 74 3.37 -0.79 -10.41
C VAL A 74 3.46 -1.36 -11.83
N THR A 75 2.78 -2.48 -12.04
CA THR A 75 2.76 -3.18 -13.33
C THR A 75 1.33 -3.47 -13.78
N THR A 76 1.15 -3.74 -15.06
CA THR A 76 -0.10 -4.26 -15.62
C THR A 76 0.10 -5.68 -16.13
N SER A 77 -0.95 -6.48 -16.04
CA SER A 77 -0.90 -7.92 -16.26
C SER A 77 -2.21 -8.45 -16.85
N ASP A 78 -2.13 -9.55 -17.60
CA ASP A 78 -3.29 -10.35 -17.97
C ASP A 78 -3.81 -11.15 -16.77
N THR A 79 -5.10 -11.47 -16.78
CA THR A 79 -5.67 -12.41 -15.80
C THR A 79 -6.14 -13.67 -16.48
N ARG A 80 -5.95 -14.82 -15.85
CA ARG A 80 -6.43 -16.12 -16.30
C ARG A 80 -7.35 -16.71 -15.24
N VAL A 81 -8.41 -17.39 -15.66
CA VAL A 81 -9.21 -18.20 -14.75
C VAL A 81 -8.54 -19.57 -14.64
N ASP A 82 -8.26 -20.03 -13.42
CA ASP A 82 -7.73 -21.37 -13.17
C ASP A 82 -8.81 -22.45 -13.30
N ALA A 83 -8.44 -23.71 -13.06
CA ALA A 83 -9.35 -24.84 -13.22
C ALA A 83 -10.51 -24.83 -12.21
N ASP A 84 -10.33 -24.18 -11.06
CA ASP A 84 -11.30 -24.08 -9.98
C ASP A 84 -12.19 -22.83 -10.10
N GLY A 85 -11.96 -22.01 -11.14
CA GLY A 85 -12.73 -20.80 -11.42
C GLY A 85 -12.19 -19.55 -10.73
N ALA A 86 -11.01 -19.61 -10.10
CA ALA A 86 -10.39 -18.46 -9.48
C ALA A 86 -9.62 -17.62 -10.50
N LEU A 87 -9.61 -16.30 -10.30
CA LEU A 87 -8.89 -15.37 -11.17
C LEU A 87 -7.43 -15.25 -10.70
N GLU A 88 -6.51 -15.70 -11.53
CA GLU A 88 -5.07 -15.64 -11.34
C GLU A 88 -4.47 -14.49 -12.16
N VAL A 89 -3.57 -13.71 -11.55
CA VAL A 89 -2.77 -12.70 -12.24
C VAL A 89 -1.56 -13.39 -12.86
N THR A 90 -1.30 -13.18 -14.15
CA THR A 90 -0.17 -13.80 -14.84
C THR A 90 1.02 -12.83 -14.91
N ASP A 91 2.22 -13.30 -15.29
CA ASP A 91 3.32 -12.39 -15.63
C ASP A 91 3.28 -11.95 -17.11
N THR A 92 2.23 -12.31 -17.85
CA THR A 92 2.08 -12.00 -19.27
C THR A 92 1.31 -10.71 -19.49
N ARG A 93 1.62 -10.04 -20.62
CA ARG A 93 0.93 -8.85 -21.08
C ARG A 93 0.68 -8.94 -22.59
N THR A 94 -0.12 -9.92 -22.97
CA THR A 94 -0.40 -10.28 -24.38
C THR A 94 -1.85 -10.08 -24.78
N ALA A 95 -2.77 -9.98 -23.82
CA ALA A 95 -4.19 -9.78 -24.06
C ALA A 95 -4.63 -8.41 -23.51
N ALA A 96 -5.68 -8.37 -22.69
CA ALA A 96 -6.22 -7.14 -22.12
C ALA A 96 -5.18 -6.35 -21.32
N GLY A 97 -4.21 -7.02 -20.69
CA GLY A 97 -3.11 -6.36 -19.98
C GLY A 97 -2.27 -5.48 -20.90
N ALA A 98 -2.17 -5.80 -22.19
CA ALA A 98 -1.45 -4.99 -23.19
C ALA A 98 -2.17 -3.68 -23.52
N TRP A 99 -3.48 -3.61 -23.26
CA TRP A 99 -4.30 -2.43 -23.49
C TRP A 99 -4.15 -1.43 -22.34
N VAL A 100 -3.70 -1.88 -21.17
CA VAL A 100 -3.57 -1.10 -19.95
C VAL A 100 -2.12 -0.67 -19.75
N SER A 101 -1.92 0.61 -19.46
CA SER A 101 -0.61 1.18 -19.18
C SER A 101 -0.64 2.09 -17.95
N VAL A 102 0.48 2.13 -17.24
CA VAL A 102 0.76 3.05 -16.15
C VAL A 102 2.03 3.84 -16.50
N PRO A 103 2.08 5.16 -16.31
CA PRO A 103 3.19 6.00 -16.79
C PRO A 103 4.45 5.86 -15.93
N SER A 104 4.34 5.40 -14.68
CA SER A 104 5.45 5.22 -13.76
C SER A 104 5.36 3.85 -13.13
N THR A 105 6.42 3.05 -13.30
CA THR A 105 6.49 1.69 -12.76
C THR A 105 7.08 1.62 -11.36
N GLY A 106 7.69 2.69 -10.84
CA GLY A 106 8.19 2.77 -9.47
C GLY A 106 7.62 4.00 -8.77
N ILE A 107 7.10 3.82 -7.56
CA ILE A 107 6.54 4.89 -6.75
C ILE A 107 7.04 4.82 -5.31
N SER A 108 7.29 6.00 -4.75
CA SER A 108 7.62 6.21 -3.34
C SER A 108 6.49 7.01 -2.70
N ILE A 109 6.01 6.56 -1.55
CA ILE A 109 4.90 7.16 -0.78
C ILE A 109 5.34 7.25 0.68
N GLU A 110 5.33 8.45 1.25
CA GLU A 110 5.67 8.64 2.67
C GLU A 110 4.62 7.98 3.59
N ALA A 111 5.00 7.76 4.85
CA ALA A 111 4.12 7.15 5.85
C ALA A 111 2.81 7.92 5.99
N GLY A 112 1.68 7.22 5.90
CA GLY A 112 0.34 7.81 5.98
C GLY A 112 -0.10 8.63 4.76
N GLU A 113 0.73 8.76 3.72
CA GLU A 113 0.37 9.48 2.51
C GLU A 113 -0.35 8.58 1.49
N GLN A 114 -0.98 9.23 0.50
CA GLN A 114 -1.59 8.56 -0.64
C GLN A 114 -1.12 9.16 -1.96
N ARG A 115 -1.05 8.34 -3.00
CA ARG A 115 -0.73 8.75 -4.37
C ARG A 115 -1.79 8.22 -5.33
N THR A 116 -2.21 9.06 -6.27
CA THR A 116 -3.08 8.64 -7.37
C THR A 116 -2.23 8.39 -8.61
N ILE A 117 -2.28 7.17 -9.12
CA ILE A 117 -1.55 6.71 -10.31
C ILE A 117 -2.50 6.69 -11.50
N PRO A 118 -2.19 7.39 -12.61
CA PRO A 118 -2.96 7.27 -13.84
C PRO A 118 -2.90 5.86 -14.41
N VAL A 119 -4.06 5.31 -14.76
CA VAL A 119 -4.25 4.04 -15.45
C VAL A 119 -4.90 4.34 -16.79
N VAL A 120 -4.18 4.11 -17.87
CA VAL A 120 -4.64 4.40 -19.23
C VAL A 120 -4.99 3.11 -19.94
N VAL A 121 -6.21 3.04 -20.47
CA VAL A 121 -6.70 1.94 -21.29
C VAL A 121 -6.82 2.40 -22.74
N VAL A 122 -6.15 1.71 -23.66
CA VAL A 122 -6.23 1.93 -25.11
C VAL A 122 -6.76 0.65 -25.76
N VAL A 123 -8.00 0.68 -26.22
CA VAL A 123 -8.63 -0.47 -26.88
C VAL A 123 -8.13 -0.54 -28.32
N PRO A 124 -7.62 -1.71 -28.79
CA PRO A 124 -7.23 -1.86 -30.19
C PRO A 124 -8.40 -1.61 -31.16
N PRO A 125 -8.16 -1.05 -32.35
CA PRO A 125 -9.20 -0.84 -33.36
C PRO A 125 -9.83 -2.16 -33.84
N GLU A 126 -9.11 -3.26 -33.76
CA GLU A 126 -9.54 -4.61 -34.14
C GLU A 126 -10.14 -5.42 -32.97
N ALA A 127 -10.27 -4.82 -31.79
CA ALA A 127 -10.86 -5.50 -30.63
C ALA A 127 -12.30 -5.89 -30.94
N ALA A 128 -12.62 -7.18 -30.78
CA ALA A 128 -13.98 -7.66 -30.91
C ALA A 128 -14.84 -7.14 -29.74
N PRO A 129 -16.16 -6.98 -29.93
CA PRO A 129 -17.07 -6.73 -28.84
C PRO A 129 -17.02 -7.84 -27.80
N GLY A 130 -17.11 -7.47 -26.52
CA GLY A 130 -17.03 -8.42 -25.42
C GLY A 130 -16.38 -7.86 -24.16
N GLU A 131 -16.15 -8.73 -23.19
CA GLU A 131 -15.50 -8.40 -21.93
C GLU A 131 -14.05 -8.91 -21.90
N TYR A 132 -13.17 -8.05 -21.43
CA TYR A 132 -11.74 -8.29 -21.34
C TYR A 132 -11.28 -7.92 -19.93
N VAL A 133 -10.41 -8.75 -19.35
CA VAL A 133 -9.98 -8.60 -17.96
C VAL A 133 -8.47 -8.48 -17.88
N ALA A 134 -8.02 -7.42 -17.23
CA ALA A 134 -6.64 -7.16 -16.88
C ALA A 134 -6.53 -6.85 -15.38
N ALA A 135 -5.30 -6.70 -14.90
CA ALA A 135 -5.01 -6.22 -13.56
C ALA A 135 -3.93 -5.14 -13.58
N VAL A 136 -4.04 -4.20 -12.64
CA VAL A 136 -2.92 -3.36 -12.21
C VAL A 136 -2.41 -3.92 -10.89
N VAL A 137 -1.13 -4.25 -10.83
CA VAL A 137 -0.48 -4.90 -9.69
C VAL A 137 0.47 -3.91 -9.04
N THR A 138 0.38 -3.79 -7.73
CA THR A 138 1.38 -3.11 -6.90
C THR A 138 2.17 -4.14 -6.12
N ALA A 139 3.50 -4.04 -6.14
CA ALA A 139 4.39 -4.99 -5.49
C ALA A 139 5.38 -4.25 -4.59
N ALA A 140 5.48 -4.67 -3.33
CA ALA A 140 6.53 -4.21 -2.44
C ALA A 140 7.74 -5.15 -2.55
N PRO A 141 8.96 -4.61 -2.69
CA PRO A 141 10.16 -5.42 -2.75
C PRO A 141 10.34 -6.21 -1.45
N ALA A 142 10.89 -7.41 -1.55
CA ALA A 142 11.15 -8.22 -0.38
C ALA A 142 12.20 -7.56 0.52
N ALA A 143 11.88 -7.36 1.79
CA ALA A 143 12.82 -6.82 2.76
C ALA A 143 13.95 -7.84 3.03
N PRO A 144 15.20 -7.37 3.21
CA PRO A 144 16.31 -8.25 3.56
C PRO A 144 16.11 -8.85 4.96
N GLY A 145 16.11 -10.18 5.06
CA GLY A 145 15.89 -10.92 6.30
C GLY A 145 16.02 -12.44 6.09
N VAL A 146 15.75 -13.24 7.14
CA VAL A 146 15.82 -14.72 7.06
C VAL A 146 14.78 -15.29 6.09
N VAL A 147 13.68 -14.57 5.87
CA VAL A 147 12.66 -14.87 4.85
C VAL A 147 12.34 -13.58 4.09
N ALA A 148 12.66 -13.56 2.79
CA ALA A 148 12.32 -12.47 1.89
C ALA A 148 10.92 -12.74 1.31
N VAL A 149 9.91 -11.96 1.74
CA VAL A 149 8.53 -12.07 1.23
C VAL A 149 8.24 -10.88 0.33
N GLU A 150 7.99 -11.15 -0.94
CA GLU A 150 7.38 -10.17 -1.84
C GLU A 150 5.88 -10.12 -1.56
N ARG A 151 5.34 -8.91 -1.36
CA ARG A 151 3.91 -8.70 -1.14
C ARG A 151 3.34 -8.02 -2.38
N ARG A 152 2.16 -8.45 -2.83
CA ARG A 152 1.48 -7.90 -4.01
C ARG A 152 0.00 -7.66 -3.74
N LEU A 153 -0.53 -6.56 -4.26
CA LEU A 153 -1.97 -6.29 -4.35
C LEU A 153 -2.35 -6.03 -5.80
N ALA A 154 -3.51 -6.52 -6.23
CA ALA A 154 -3.99 -6.36 -7.61
C ALA A 154 -5.38 -5.73 -7.64
N LEU A 155 -5.56 -4.71 -8.48
CA LEU A 155 -6.86 -4.12 -8.81
C LEU A 155 -7.29 -4.59 -10.19
N ARG A 156 -8.51 -5.13 -10.28
CA ARG A 156 -9.09 -5.60 -11.55
C ARG A 156 -9.44 -4.42 -12.45
N VAL A 157 -9.12 -4.56 -13.73
CA VAL A 157 -9.56 -3.69 -14.83
C VAL A 157 -10.49 -4.51 -15.72
N LEU A 158 -11.76 -4.16 -15.75
CA LEU A 158 -12.77 -4.80 -16.59
C LEU A 158 -13.07 -3.88 -17.77
N VAL A 159 -12.74 -4.31 -18.98
CA VAL A 159 -12.99 -3.56 -20.22
C VAL A 159 -14.12 -4.23 -20.98
N THR A 160 -15.23 -3.51 -21.15
CA THR A 160 -16.34 -3.91 -22.02
C THR A 160 -16.25 -3.14 -23.34
N VAL A 161 -15.95 -3.87 -24.41
CA VAL A 161 -15.91 -3.33 -25.78
C VAL A 161 -17.31 -3.42 -26.37
N ALA A 162 -17.86 -2.28 -26.78
CA ALA A 162 -19.20 -2.18 -27.36
C ALA A 162 -19.25 -2.70 -28.81
N GLU A 163 -20.42 -3.18 -29.21
CA GLU A 163 -20.75 -3.49 -30.60
C GLU A 163 -20.67 -2.21 -31.46
N PRO A 164 -19.96 -2.22 -32.61
CA PRO A 164 -19.84 -1.07 -33.49
C PRO A 164 -21.21 -0.50 -33.86
N GLY A 165 -21.41 0.81 -33.64
CA GLY A 165 -22.66 1.49 -33.99
C GLY A 165 -23.81 1.28 -33.01
N SER A 166 -23.60 0.63 -31.87
CA SER A 166 -24.66 0.42 -30.86
C SER A 166 -25.01 1.66 -30.02
N GLY A 167 -24.33 2.79 -30.24
CA GLY A 167 -24.73 4.08 -29.67
C GLY A 167 -24.79 4.07 -28.14
N SER A 168 -23.65 3.93 -27.48
CA SER A 168 -23.48 4.39 -26.10
C SER A 168 -22.11 5.05 -25.96
N ALA A 169 -22.00 6.21 -26.62
CA ALA A 169 -20.94 7.16 -26.34
C ALA A 169 -21.24 7.80 -24.98
N VAL A 170 -20.61 7.31 -23.91
CA VAL A 170 -20.39 8.14 -22.73
C VAL A 170 -19.21 9.04 -23.08
N PRO A 171 -19.38 10.37 -23.11
CA PRO A 171 -18.33 11.25 -23.63
C PRO A 171 -17.05 11.13 -22.80
N LEU A 172 -15.94 11.16 -23.52
CA LEU A 172 -14.59 11.36 -23.01
C LEU A 172 -14.57 12.63 -22.14
N VAL A 173 -14.57 12.49 -20.81
CA VAL A 173 -14.07 13.58 -19.97
C VAL A 173 -12.57 13.60 -20.17
N ALA A 174 -12.11 14.52 -21.03
CA ALA A 174 -10.73 14.98 -21.03
C ALA A 174 -10.49 15.69 -19.69
N GLY A 175 -10.19 14.90 -18.65
CA GLY A 175 -9.73 15.42 -17.38
C GLY A 175 -8.35 16.03 -17.59
N ALA A 176 -8.31 17.33 -17.86
CA ALA A 176 -7.11 18.12 -17.63
C ALA A 176 -6.83 18.09 -16.13
N GLY A 177 -6.11 17.06 -15.69
CA GLY A 177 -5.64 16.91 -14.31
C GLY A 177 -4.57 17.96 -14.05
N LEU A 178 -5.00 19.14 -13.60
CA LEU A 178 -4.18 20.10 -12.89
C LEU A 178 -3.53 19.35 -11.71
N VAL A 179 -2.22 19.12 -11.79
CA VAL A 179 -1.42 18.60 -10.67
C VAL A 179 -1.38 19.69 -9.60
N VAL A 180 -2.34 19.70 -8.69
CA VAL A 180 -2.23 20.44 -7.43
C VAL A 180 -1.64 19.47 -6.42
N GLY A 181 -0.34 19.55 -6.23
CA GLY A 181 0.32 18.96 -5.08
C GLY A 181 -0.15 19.67 -3.82
N LEU A 182 -1.17 19.14 -3.17
CA LEU A 182 -1.54 19.53 -1.81
C LEU A 182 -0.79 18.62 -0.84
N VAL A 183 0.42 19.04 -0.48
CA VAL A 183 1.14 18.50 0.69
C VAL A 183 0.40 19.01 1.92
N LEU A 184 -0.37 18.15 2.59
CA LEU A 184 -0.97 18.47 3.88
C LEU A 184 -0.20 17.72 4.97
N ALA A 185 0.95 18.29 5.34
CA ALA A 185 1.72 17.84 6.49
C ALA A 185 1.01 18.29 7.78
N ALA A 186 0.19 17.42 8.36
CA ALA A 186 -0.29 17.58 9.73
C ALA A 186 0.58 16.74 10.67
N VAL A 187 1.72 17.30 11.09
CA VAL A 187 2.50 16.77 12.21
C VAL A 187 1.79 17.14 13.51
N LEU A 188 1.30 16.14 14.25
CA LEU A 188 0.90 16.31 15.64
C LEU A 188 1.60 15.25 16.50
N VAL A 189 2.89 15.50 16.77
CA VAL A 189 3.67 14.78 17.77
C VAL A 189 3.60 15.53 19.10
N GLY A 190 2.76 15.00 19.99
CA GLY A 190 2.92 14.86 21.45
C GLY A 190 3.39 16.02 22.34
N ARG A 191 2.62 16.27 23.42
CA ARG A 191 3.12 16.04 24.81
C ARG A 191 2.03 16.24 25.86
N THR A 192 1.88 15.22 26.70
CA THR A 192 1.15 15.24 27.96
C THR A 192 1.74 16.29 28.91
N ILE A 193 0.95 17.29 29.30
CA ILE A 193 1.26 18.15 30.46
C ILE A 193 0.31 17.78 31.58
N ARG A 194 0.81 16.96 32.51
CA ARG A 194 0.23 16.81 33.85
C ARG A 194 0.80 17.95 34.71
N SER A 195 -0.04 18.90 35.09
CA SER A 195 0.27 19.85 36.17
C SER A 195 -0.78 19.73 37.27
N ARG A 196 -0.33 19.29 38.45
CA ARG A 196 -1.09 19.29 39.71
C ARG A 196 -1.00 20.69 40.34
N GLY A 197 -2.16 21.32 40.54
CA GLY A 197 -2.60 21.98 41.78
C GLY A 197 -1.86 23.19 42.37
N ARG A 198 -2.70 24.14 42.86
CA ARG A 198 -2.48 25.16 43.92
C ARG A 198 -1.65 26.40 43.53
N SER A 199 -1.96 27.65 43.93
CA SER A 199 -2.94 28.26 44.85
C SER A 199 -3.13 29.75 44.53
N GLY A 200 -4.35 30.27 44.75
CA GLY A 200 -4.72 31.64 45.20
C GLY A 200 -4.33 32.85 44.33
N VAL A 201 -4.96 34.02 44.40
CA VAL A 201 -6.14 34.59 45.09
C VAL A 201 -6.25 36.02 44.51
N LEU A 202 -7.45 36.42 44.05
CA LEU A 202 -8.03 37.78 43.87
C LEU A 202 -7.26 38.78 42.94
N ASP A 203 -7.87 39.70 42.19
CA ASP A 203 -9.05 40.51 42.52
C ASP A 203 -9.65 41.27 41.31
N GLU A 204 -10.90 41.72 41.51
CA GLU A 204 -11.64 42.85 40.90
C GLU A 204 -11.69 43.03 39.38
N THR A 205 -12.78 42.60 38.74
CA THR A 205 -13.84 43.54 38.30
C THR A 205 -15.10 42.75 37.97
N GLY A 206 -16.13 42.91 38.79
CA GLY A 206 -17.44 42.35 38.54
C GLY A 206 -18.15 43.06 37.39
N THR A 207 -18.86 42.29 36.57
CA THR A 207 -20.26 42.55 36.17
C THR A 207 -20.74 41.43 35.25
N ILE A 208 -21.78 40.71 35.69
CA ILE A 208 -22.62 39.83 34.88
C ILE A 208 -23.92 40.58 34.61
N PRO A 209 -24.34 40.85 33.36
CA PRO A 209 -25.73 41.20 33.10
C PRO A 209 -26.58 39.93 32.97
N HIS A 210 -27.38 39.68 34.01
CA HIS A 210 -28.61 38.88 33.93
C HIS A 210 -29.75 39.79 33.47
N GLY A 211 -30.57 39.32 32.52
CA GLY A 211 -31.82 39.98 32.13
C GLY A 211 -32.60 39.14 31.11
N GLU A 212 -33.62 38.46 31.62
CA GLU A 212 -34.52 37.47 31.00
C GLU A 212 -35.58 38.08 30.02
N PRO A 213 -36.44 37.25 29.39
CA PRO A 213 -37.14 37.53 28.13
C PRO A 213 -38.48 38.26 28.27
N MET A 214 -39.01 38.74 27.14
CA MET A 214 -40.44 38.89 26.88
C MET A 214 -40.89 37.90 25.82
#